data_AF-A0A3G9HKZ1-F1
#
_entry.id   AF-A0A3G9HKZ1-F1
#
_cell.length_a   1.000
_cell.length_b   1.000
_cell.length_c   1.000
_cell.angle_alpha   90.00
_cell.angle_beta   90.00
_cell.angle_gamma   90.00
#
_symmetry.space_group_name_H-M   'P 1'
#
loop_
_entity.id
_entity.type
_entity.pdbx_description
1 polymer ?
#
loop_
_entity_poly.entity_id
_entity_poly.type
_entity_poly.pdbx_seq_one_letter_code
_entity_poly.pdbx_strand_id
1 'polypeptide(L)'
;MERIKILIFSFSILFSGGCGNTPVVKIYPKGENAHIECLSLDIYPMNDDIRRSLEKLYPFDPSCKTVLEVRHKENISCNANHNAFHKAVGGFPGNFLRMEVRKGLTLLYSYYIDLDSKAGAEDAKRAFERIKRDLDLSN
;
A
#
# COMPACT_ATOMS: atom_id res chain seq x y z
N MET A 1 -17.99 -28.94 -41.68
CA MET A 1 -16.74 -28.89 -40.87
C MET A 1 -16.33 -27.46 -40.47
N GLU A 2 -17.21 -26.44 -40.50
CA GLU A 2 -16.80 -25.06 -40.20
C GLU A 2 -17.35 -24.48 -38.88
N ARG A 3 -18.32 -25.12 -38.22
CA ARG A 3 -18.95 -24.56 -37.01
C ARG A 3 -18.26 -24.95 -35.69
N ILE A 4 -17.34 -25.92 -35.73
CA ILE A 4 -16.67 -26.48 -34.53
C ILE A 4 -15.42 -25.66 -34.13
N LYS A 5 -14.85 -24.87 -35.06
CA LYS A 5 -13.62 -24.10 -34.78
C LYS A 5 -13.87 -22.80 -33.99
N ILE A 6 -15.11 -22.30 -33.95
CA ILE A 6 -15.43 -21.03 -33.27
C ILE A 6 -15.64 -21.24 -31.76
N LEU A 7 -16.05 -22.44 -31.33
CA LEU A 7 -16.30 -22.75 -29.92
C LEU A 7 -15.04 -22.90 -29.06
N ILE A 8 -13.86 -23.03 -29.68
CA ILE A 8 -12.58 -23.20 -28.95
C ILE A 8 -11.91 -21.84 -28.66
N PHE A 9 -12.28 -20.76 -29.37
CA PHE A 9 -11.60 -19.46 -29.22
C PHE A 9 -12.17 -18.59 -28.08
N SER A 10 -13.36 -18.89 -27.56
CA SER A 10 -14.00 -18.09 -26.50
C SER A 10 -13.70 -18.55 -25.07
N PHE A 11 -12.96 -19.65 -24.87
CA PHE A 11 -12.67 -20.16 -23.52
C PHE A 11 -11.32 -19.69 -22.94
N SER A 12 -10.48 -19.01 -23.73
CA SER A 12 -9.11 -18.63 -23.31
C SER A 12 -8.98 -17.25 -22.67
N ILE A 13 -10.08 -16.49 -22.48
CA ILE A 13 -10.03 -15.11 -21.96
C ILE A 13 -10.36 -15.02 -20.45
N LEU A 14 -10.71 -16.13 -19.79
CA LEU A 14 -11.20 -16.10 -18.40
C LEU A 14 -10.12 -16.30 -17.30
N PHE A 15 -8.83 -16.38 -17.64
CA PHE A 15 -7.78 -16.72 -16.65
C PHE A 15 -6.77 -15.61 -16.31
N SER A 16 -6.97 -14.38 -16.74
CA SER A 16 -6.07 -13.25 -16.40
C SER A 16 -6.66 -12.25 -15.39
N GLY A 17 -7.62 -12.69 -14.57
CA GLY A 17 -7.91 -12.03 -13.30
C GLY A 17 -6.85 -12.43 -12.27
N GLY A 18 -5.68 -11.80 -12.32
CA GLY A 18 -4.66 -12.00 -11.29
C GLY A 18 -5.23 -11.66 -9.91
N CYS A 19 -5.29 -12.65 -9.02
CA CYS A 19 -5.56 -12.46 -7.60
C CYS A 19 -4.36 -11.72 -6.98
N GLY A 20 -4.27 -10.41 -7.22
CA GLY A 20 -3.29 -9.56 -6.55
C GLY A 20 -3.85 -9.10 -5.20
N ASN A 21 -2.99 -8.97 -4.19
CA ASN A 21 -3.36 -8.37 -2.91
C ASN A 21 -3.83 -6.93 -3.16
N THR A 22 -5.12 -6.67 -2.99
CA THR A 22 -5.70 -5.33 -3.14
C THR A 22 -5.41 -4.50 -1.90
N PRO A 23 -4.96 -3.24 -2.06
CA PRO A 23 -4.73 -2.39 -0.91
C PRO A 23 -6.03 -2.03 -0.19
N VAL A 24 -5.97 -1.99 1.13
CA VAL A 24 -7.01 -1.42 1.98
C VAL A 24 -6.73 0.07 2.12
N VAL A 25 -7.65 0.90 1.65
CA VAL A 25 -7.53 2.36 1.66
C VAL A 25 -8.68 2.97 2.47
N LYS A 26 -8.36 3.93 3.34
CA LYS A 26 -9.33 4.67 4.12
C LYS A 26 -8.97 6.15 4.20
N ILE A 27 -9.88 6.99 3.72
CA ILE A 27 -9.89 8.44 3.96
C ILE A 27 -10.78 8.68 5.18
N TYR A 28 -10.30 9.44 6.15
CA TYR A 28 -11.09 9.79 7.33
C TYR A 28 -11.80 11.14 7.10
N PRO A 29 -12.93 11.42 7.77
CA PRO A 29 -13.68 12.67 7.55
C PRO A 29 -12.85 13.96 7.69
N LYS A 30 -11.85 13.93 8.58
CA LYS A 30 -10.90 15.04 8.75
C LYS A 30 -9.88 15.15 7.61
N GLY A 31 -9.59 14.04 6.92
CA GLY A 31 -8.72 13.98 5.75
C GLY A 31 -9.42 14.40 4.45
N GLU A 32 -10.71 14.08 4.29
CA GLU A 32 -11.50 14.48 3.11
C GLU A 32 -11.54 16.01 2.91
N ASN A 33 -11.44 16.76 4.00
CA ASN A 33 -11.47 18.22 4.01
C ASN A 33 -10.12 18.84 4.40
N ALA A 34 -9.05 18.05 4.49
CA ALA A 34 -7.75 18.55 4.90
C ALA A 34 -7.04 19.24 3.73
N HIS A 35 -6.77 20.54 3.86
CA HIS A 35 -5.75 21.18 3.04
C HIS A 35 -4.36 20.82 3.58
N ILE A 36 -3.59 20.07 2.79
CA ILE A 36 -2.25 19.61 3.16
C ILE A 36 -1.22 20.45 2.38
N GLU A 37 -0.62 21.43 3.07
CA GLU A 37 0.36 22.35 2.47
C GLU A 37 1.74 21.70 2.25
N CYS A 38 2.12 20.80 3.15
CA CYS A 38 3.40 20.11 3.14
C CYS A 38 3.26 18.73 3.79
N LEU A 39 4.29 17.89 3.62
CA LEU A 39 4.47 16.66 4.39
C LEU A 39 5.91 16.56 4.90
N SER A 40 6.08 16.05 6.12
CA SER A 40 7.33 15.45 6.59
C SER A 40 7.27 13.93 6.40
N LEU A 41 8.42 13.28 6.34
CA LEU A 41 8.53 11.83 6.09
C LEU A 41 9.07 11.12 7.33
N ASP A 42 8.35 10.11 7.81
CA ASP A 42 8.80 9.21 8.88
C ASP A 42 8.74 7.75 8.40
N ILE A 43 9.87 7.05 8.39
CA ILE A 43 9.95 5.66 7.93
C ILE A 43 10.51 4.78 9.05
N TYR A 44 9.76 3.74 9.42
CA TYR A 44 10.20 2.77 10.42
C TYR A 44 9.77 1.32 10.08
N PRO A 45 10.70 0.35 10.11
CA PRO A 45 12.14 0.54 10.26
C PRO A 45 12.73 1.28 9.04
N MET A 46 13.91 1.88 9.18
CA MET A 46 14.52 2.62 8.08
C MET A 46 14.74 1.71 6.87
N ASN A 47 14.32 2.15 5.68
CA ASN A 47 14.56 1.49 4.40
C ASN A 47 14.97 2.57 3.38
N ASP A 48 16.22 2.49 2.95
CA ASP A 48 16.85 3.46 2.05
C ASP A 48 16.19 3.53 0.67
N ASP A 49 15.76 2.40 0.14
CA ASP A 49 15.15 2.33 -1.19
C ASP A 49 13.76 2.96 -1.18
N ILE A 50 13.00 2.73 -0.10
CA ILE A 50 11.71 3.40 0.13
C ILE A 50 11.93 4.90 0.30
N ARG A 51 12.88 5.32 1.16
CA ARG A 51 13.17 6.73 1.42
C ARG A 51 13.51 7.49 0.14
N ARG A 52 14.52 7.01 -0.60
CA ARG A 52 14.97 7.65 -1.85
C ARG A 52 13.89 7.68 -2.92
N SER A 53 13.02 6.66 -2.95
CA SER A 53 11.90 6.62 -3.89
C SER A 53 10.85 7.67 -3.57
N LEU A 54 10.51 7.83 -2.30
CA LEU A 54 9.53 8.83 -1.87
C LEU A 54 10.07 10.25 -2.04
N GLU A 55 11.31 10.52 -1.63
CA GLU A 55 11.95 11.84 -1.77
C GLU A 55 12.04 12.32 -3.22
N LYS A 56 12.01 11.41 -4.21
CA LYS A 56 11.93 11.76 -5.64
C LYS A 56 10.53 12.17 -6.09
N LEU A 57 9.49 11.76 -5.36
CA LEU A 57 8.08 11.97 -5.74
C LEU A 57 7.46 13.19 -5.07
N TYR A 58 8.09 13.69 -4.00
CA TYR A 58 7.60 14.82 -3.21
C TYR A 58 8.72 15.49 -2.40
N PRO A 59 8.77 16.83 -2.35
CA PRO A 59 9.75 17.56 -1.56
C PRO A 59 9.35 17.59 -0.08
N PHE A 60 9.67 16.52 0.67
CA PHE A 60 9.35 16.46 2.09
C PHE A 60 10.09 17.53 2.90
N ASP A 61 9.36 18.26 3.73
CA ASP A 61 9.90 19.28 4.64
C ASP A 61 9.91 18.72 6.07
N PRO A 62 11.08 18.53 6.71
CA PRO A 62 11.18 18.04 8.08
C PRO A 62 10.47 18.92 9.13
N SER A 63 10.22 20.19 8.84
CA SER A 63 9.51 21.12 9.72
C SER A 63 7.98 21.01 9.61
N CYS A 64 7.47 20.24 8.64
CA CYS A 64 6.06 20.13 8.39
C CYS A 64 5.30 19.38 9.50
N LYS A 65 4.17 19.95 9.92
CA LYS A 65 3.30 19.38 10.98
C LYS A 65 2.50 18.14 10.55
N THR A 66 2.32 17.96 9.25
CA THR A 66 1.65 16.79 8.68
C THR A 66 2.72 15.77 8.30
N VAL A 67 2.58 14.55 8.76
CA VAL A 67 3.58 13.49 8.63
C VAL A 67 3.02 12.39 7.73
N LEU A 68 3.81 11.95 6.75
CA LEU A 68 3.65 10.66 6.08
C LEU A 68 4.43 9.61 6.87
N GLU A 69 3.73 8.80 7.66
CA GLU A 69 4.29 7.66 8.38
C GLU A 69 4.29 6.43 7.46
N VAL A 70 5.46 5.85 7.24
CA VAL A 70 5.66 4.62 6.49
C VAL A 70 6.10 3.53 7.45
N ARG A 71 5.33 2.45 7.49
CA ARG A 71 5.61 1.25 8.26
C ARG A 71 5.64 0.06 7.33
N HIS A 72 6.67 -0.76 7.46
CA HIS A 72 6.75 -2.02 6.75
C HIS A 72 7.30 -3.08 7.70
N LYS A 73 6.96 -4.33 7.41
CA LYS A 73 7.48 -5.47 8.15
C LYS A 73 7.67 -6.61 7.18
N GLU A 74 8.80 -7.28 7.33
CA GLU A 74 9.18 -8.43 6.52
C GLU A 74 9.17 -9.70 7.37
N ASN A 75 9.06 -10.85 6.69
CA ASN A 75 9.20 -12.18 7.29
C ASN A 75 8.30 -12.37 8.52
N ILE A 76 7.05 -11.91 8.43
CA ILE A 76 6.10 -12.01 9.53
C ILE A 76 5.71 -13.47 9.69
N SER A 77 6.35 -14.12 10.66
CA SER A 77 6.04 -15.46 11.08
C SER A 77 5.04 -15.42 12.23
N CYS A 78 4.04 -16.30 12.17
CA CYS A 78 3.05 -16.44 13.22
C CYS A 78 3.48 -17.54 14.19
N ASN A 79 3.89 -17.14 15.39
CA ASN A 79 4.48 -18.05 16.39
C ASN A 79 3.48 -18.45 17.49
N ALA A 80 2.25 -17.95 17.43
CA ALA A 80 1.23 -18.17 18.45
C ALA A 80 0.29 -19.31 18.07
N ASN A 81 0.14 -20.30 18.96
CA ASN A 81 -0.83 -21.41 18.82
C ASN A 81 -2.28 -20.91 18.66
N HIS A 82 -2.59 -19.70 19.16
CA HIS A 82 -3.91 -19.06 19.01
C HIS A 82 -4.26 -18.67 17.57
N ASN A 83 -3.28 -18.56 16.66
CA ASN A 83 -3.49 -18.25 15.25
C ASN A 83 -3.34 -19.48 14.34
N ALA A 84 -3.36 -20.70 14.92
CA ALA A 84 -3.21 -21.95 14.18
C ALA A 84 -4.24 -22.11 13.06
N PHE A 85 -5.45 -21.56 13.24
CA PHE A 85 -6.48 -21.55 12.19
C PHE A 85 -6.04 -20.72 10.98
N HIS A 86 -5.68 -19.45 11.17
CA HIS A 86 -5.17 -18.58 10.09
C HIS A 86 -3.89 -19.13 9.43
N LYS A 87 -3.06 -19.85 10.20
CA LYS A 87 -1.90 -20.59 9.70
C LYS A 87 -2.28 -21.76 8.78
N ALA A 88 -3.36 -22.48 9.10
CA ALA A 88 -3.83 -23.63 8.34
C ALA A 88 -4.60 -23.24 7.07
N VAL A 89 -5.27 -22.08 7.05
CA VAL A 89 -6.00 -21.56 5.87
C VAL A 89 -5.17 -20.60 4.99
N GLY A 90 -3.87 -20.44 5.26
CA GLY A 90 -2.92 -19.77 4.36
C GLY A 90 -3.00 -18.23 4.28
N GLY A 91 -3.82 -17.58 5.12
CA GLY A 91 -4.14 -16.16 4.98
C GLY A 91 -3.31 -15.19 5.83
N PHE A 92 -2.08 -15.54 6.22
CA PHE A 92 -1.24 -14.65 7.05
C PHE A 92 -0.19 -13.95 6.19
N PRO A 93 -0.13 -12.61 6.19
CA PRO A 93 0.77 -11.90 5.29
C PRO A 93 2.22 -12.08 5.71
N GLY A 94 3.05 -12.54 4.77
CA GLY A 94 4.49 -12.69 4.99
C GLY A 94 5.21 -11.34 5.10
N ASN A 95 4.68 -10.30 4.45
CA ASN A 95 5.20 -8.94 4.48
C ASN A 95 4.04 -7.94 4.34
N PHE A 96 4.20 -6.71 4.83
CA PHE A 96 3.23 -5.63 4.57
C PHE A 96 3.92 -4.28 4.34
N LEU A 97 3.20 -3.40 3.67
CA LEU A 97 3.47 -1.96 3.63
C LEU A 97 2.22 -1.19 4.10
N ARG A 98 2.42 -0.28 5.05
CA ARG A 98 1.42 0.64 5.56
C ARG A 98 1.91 2.08 5.44
N MET A 99 1.11 2.95 4.88
CA MET A 99 1.38 4.39 4.76
C MET A 99 0.21 5.18 5.33
N GLU A 100 0.50 6.06 6.27
CA GLU A 100 -0.50 6.84 6.99
C GLU A 100 -0.15 8.33 6.93
N VAL A 101 -1.15 9.17 6.64
CA VAL A 101 -0.99 10.62 6.70
C VAL A 101 -1.63 11.12 8.00
N ARG A 102 -0.84 11.79 8.84
CA ARG A 102 -1.26 12.24 10.17
C ARG A 102 -0.95 13.70 10.39
N LYS A 103 -1.80 14.38 11.14
CA LYS A 103 -1.57 15.73 11.64
C LYS A 103 -1.65 15.69 13.17
N GLY A 104 -0.50 15.61 13.82
CA GLY A 104 -0.41 15.24 15.24
C GLY A 104 -1.05 13.87 15.49
N LEU A 105 -1.97 13.78 16.46
CA LEU A 105 -2.68 12.53 16.77
C LEU A 105 -3.81 12.18 15.79
N THR A 106 -4.15 13.10 14.88
CA THR A 106 -5.25 12.90 13.93
C THR A 106 -4.77 12.10 12.73
N LEU A 107 -5.40 10.95 12.47
CA LEU A 107 -5.24 10.19 11.24
C LEU A 107 -6.15 10.77 10.14
N LEU A 108 -5.54 11.15 9.02
CA LEU A 108 -6.23 11.73 7.87
C LEU A 108 -6.48 10.67 6.80
N TYR A 109 -5.50 9.79 6.61
CA TYR A 109 -5.51 8.78 5.55
C TYR A 109 -4.72 7.55 5.98
N SER A 110 -5.17 6.36 5.57
CA SER A 110 -4.46 5.09 5.76
C SER A 110 -4.50 4.25 4.48
N TYR A 111 -3.32 3.76 4.09
CA TYR A 111 -3.13 2.77 3.04
C TYR A 111 -2.41 1.57 3.63
N TYR A 112 -2.89 0.37 3.34
CA TYR A 112 -2.31 -0.88 3.78
C TYR A 112 -2.33 -1.90 2.64
N ILE A 113 -1.24 -2.64 2.45
CA ILE A 113 -1.19 -3.75 1.49
C ILE A 113 -0.33 -4.89 2.03
N ASP A 114 -0.82 -6.11 1.83
CA ASP A 114 -0.06 -7.34 2.04
C ASP A 114 0.82 -7.61 0.82
N LEU A 115 2.07 -8.00 1.05
CA LEU A 115 3.07 -8.19 0.01
C LEU A 115 3.63 -9.61 0.04
N ASP A 116 3.71 -10.20 -1.16
CA ASP A 116 4.32 -11.53 -1.35
C ASP A 116 5.86 -11.46 -1.21
N SER A 117 6.43 -10.28 -1.42
CA SER A 117 7.86 -9.99 -1.26
C SER A 117 8.09 -8.84 -0.27
N LYS A 118 9.37 -8.57 0.03
CA LYS A 118 9.77 -7.41 0.82
C LYS A 118 9.26 -6.11 0.19
N ALA A 119 8.87 -5.15 1.03
CA ALA A 119 8.44 -3.84 0.58
C ALA A 119 9.61 -3.08 -0.06
N GLY A 120 9.45 -2.67 -1.31
CA GLY A 120 10.47 -1.99 -2.09
C GLY A 120 10.05 -0.61 -2.61
N ALA A 121 10.95 -0.03 -3.40
CA ALA A 121 10.78 1.24 -4.09
C ALA A 121 9.45 1.35 -4.87
N GLU A 122 9.13 0.32 -5.66
CA GLU A 122 7.93 0.32 -6.50
C GLU A 122 6.64 0.23 -5.68
N ASP A 123 6.63 -0.50 -4.57
CA ASP A 123 5.47 -0.58 -3.67
C ASP A 123 5.19 0.78 -3.02
N ALA A 124 6.25 1.42 -2.50
CA ALA A 124 6.17 2.75 -1.91
C ALA A 124 5.72 3.80 -2.92
N LYS A 125 6.25 3.76 -4.15
CA LYS A 125 5.84 4.65 -5.24
C LYS A 125 4.35 4.49 -5.56
N ARG A 126 3.87 3.26 -5.80
CA ARG A 126 2.45 3.02 -6.11
C ARG A 126 1.53 3.48 -4.98
N ALA A 127 1.89 3.18 -3.73
CA ALA A 127 1.14 3.59 -2.56
C ALA A 127 1.09 5.13 -2.43
N PHE A 128 2.22 5.81 -2.64
CA PHE A 128 2.29 7.27 -2.55
C PHE A 128 1.58 7.97 -3.70
N GLU A 129 1.67 7.48 -4.94
CA GLU A 129 0.88 7.99 -6.06
C GLU A 129 -0.63 7.85 -5.84
N ARG A 130 -1.06 6.82 -5.09
CA ARG A 130 -2.44 6.71 -4.65
C ARG A 130 -2.78 7.80 -3.62
N ILE A 131 -1.94 8.00 -2.61
CA ILE A 131 -2.10 9.04 -1.59
C ILE A 131 -2.22 10.43 -2.23
N LYS A 132 -1.33 10.77 -3.18
CA LYS A 132 -1.35 12.06 -3.86
C LYS A 132 -2.68 12.32 -4.56
N ARG A 133 -3.21 11.31 -5.24
CA ARG A 133 -4.50 11.39 -5.95
C ARG A 133 -5.67 11.52 -4.99
N ASP A 134 -5.67 10.73 -3.92
CA ASP A 134 -6.80 10.65 -2.99
C ASP A 134 -6.85 11.86 -2.04
N LEU A 135 -5.72 12.53 -1.80
CA LEU A 135 -5.61 13.73 -0.96
C LEU A 135 -5.32 15.03 -1.74
N ASP A 136 -5.36 14.97 -3.08
CA ASP A 136 -5.08 16.10 -3.98
C ASP A 136 -3.79 16.87 -3.62
N LEU A 137 -2.69 16.14 -3.42
CA LEU A 137 -1.40 16.74 -3.08
C LEU A 137 -0.77 17.40 -4.31
N SER A 138 -0.65 18.72 -4.29
CA SER A 138 0.10 19.47 -5.31
C SER A 138 1.61 19.23 -5.18
N ASN A 139 2.28 19.17 -6.33
CA ASN A 139 3.75 19.16 -6.43
C ASN A 139 4.33 20.57 -6.32
#